data_AF-A0A967WGL0-F1
#
_entry.id   AF-A0A967WGL0-F1
#
_cell.length_a   1.000
_cell.length_b   1.000
_cell.length_c   1.000
_cell.angle_alpha   90.00
_cell.angle_beta   90.00
_cell.angle_gamma   90.00
#
_symmetry.space_group_name_H-M   'P 1'
#
loop_
_entity.id
_entity.type
_entity.pdbx_description
1 polymer ?
#
loop_
_entity_poly.entity_id
_entity_poly.type
_entity_poly.pdbx_seq_one_letter_code
_entity_poly.pdbx_strand_id
1 'polypeptide(L)'
;YPPTTPEVDDTPPERARRREVLPFLPGGVVVIGASTGGPVALRELLSNLPADFPAAVIIVQHMPANFTEVLAAQLDRQVPFKV
;
A
#
# COMPACT_ATOMS: atom_id res chain seq x y z
N TYR A 1 -43.30 9.23 34.60
CA TYR A 1 -42.70 8.70 33.35
C TYR A 1 -41.19 8.70 33.52
N PRO A 2 -40.48 7.56 33.49
CA PRO A 2 -39.04 7.60 33.35
C PRO A 2 -38.66 7.88 31.89
N PRO A 3 -37.53 8.54 31.61
CA PRO A 3 -37.01 8.66 30.26
C PRO A 3 -36.41 7.32 29.83
N THR A 4 -36.83 6.81 28.68
CA THR A 4 -36.14 5.71 27.99
C THR A 4 -34.87 6.28 27.37
N THR A 5 -33.70 5.96 27.93
CA THR A 5 -32.43 6.16 27.23
C THR A 5 -32.44 5.35 25.94
N PRO A 6 -32.04 5.91 24.78
CA PRO A 6 -31.88 5.12 23.57
C PRO A 6 -30.78 4.10 23.83
N GLU A 7 -31.11 2.83 23.66
CA GLU A 7 -30.16 1.73 23.67
C GLU A 7 -29.19 1.98 22.50
N VAL A 8 -27.96 2.39 22.82
CA VAL A 8 -26.91 2.51 21.82
C VAL A 8 -26.58 1.07 21.44
N ASP A 9 -26.84 0.71 20.19
CA ASP A 9 -26.44 -0.56 19.62
C ASP A 9 -24.91 -0.63 19.62
N ASP A 10 -24.36 -1.20 20.70
CA ASP A 10 -22.92 -1.40 20.91
C ASP A 10 -22.35 -2.50 20.01
N THR A 11 -23.15 -3.04 19.07
CA THR A 11 -22.69 -4.03 18.09
C THR A 11 -21.61 -3.40 17.21
N PRO A 12 -20.36 -3.90 17.27
CA PRO A 12 -19.29 -3.37 16.43
C PRO A 12 -19.69 -3.52 14.97
N PRO A 13 -19.46 -2.50 14.11
CA PRO A 13 -19.87 -2.57 12.72
C PRO A 13 -19.26 -3.80 12.05
N GLU A 14 -20.12 -4.67 11.51
CA GLU A 14 -19.82 -5.96 10.87
C GLU A 14 -18.76 -5.88 9.74
N ARG A 15 -18.40 -4.67 9.31
CA ARG A 15 -17.45 -4.38 8.23
C ARG A 15 -16.00 -4.59 8.57
N ALA A 16 -15.64 -4.74 9.84
CA ALA A 16 -14.30 -5.19 10.23
C ALA A 16 -14.20 -6.72 10.16
N ARG A 17 -14.70 -7.35 9.09
CA ARG A 17 -14.16 -8.66 8.70
C ARG A 17 -12.67 -8.43 8.61
N ARG A 18 -11.90 -9.02 9.54
CA ARG A 18 -10.45 -9.16 9.37
C ARG A 18 -10.28 -9.64 7.95
N ARG A 19 -9.80 -8.77 7.05
CA ARG A 19 -9.42 -9.21 5.71
C ARG A 19 -8.39 -10.28 5.99
N GLU A 20 -8.77 -11.54 5.80
CA GLU A 20 -7.79 -12.59 5.69
C GLU A 20 -6.79 -12.08 4.69
N VAL A 21 -5.54 -11.93 5.12
CA VAL A 21 -4.45 -11.57 4.24
C VAL A 21 -4.34 -12.76 3.32
N LEU A 22 -5.04 -12.69 2.18
CA LEU A 22 -4.96 -13.71 1.16
C LEU A 22 -3.48 -13.78 0.77
N PRO A 23 -2.89 -14.99 0.72
CA PRO A 23 -1.54 -15.12 0.20
C PRO A 23 -1.50 -14.50 -1.18
N PHE A 24 -0.41 -13.82 -1.52
CA PHE A 24 -0.23 -13.26 -2.85
C PHE A 24 -0.36 -14.38 -3.87
N LEU A 25 -1.46 -14.37 -4.63
CA LEU A 25 -1.65 -15.30 -5.71
C LEU A 25 -0.64 -14.96 -6.82
N PRO A 26 0.01 -15.96 -7.44
CA PRO A 26 0.86 -15.73 -8.61
C PRO A 26 0.09 -14.95 -9.67
N GLY A 27 0.64 -13.81 -10.10
CA GLY A 27 -0.03 -12.91 -11.06
C GLY A 27 -0.93 -11.85 -10.42
N GLY A 28 -0.86 -11.67 -9.10
CA GLY A 28 -1.49 -10.54 -8.42
C GLY A 28 -0.87 -9.19 -8.81
N VAL A 29 -1.61 -8.10 -8.51
CA VAL A 29 -1.14 -6.73 -8.70
C VAL A 29 -1.24 -5.97 -7.38
N VAL A 30 -0.17 -5.29 -7.00
CA VAL A 30 -0.12 -4.34 -5.87
C VAL A 30 -0.08 -2.93 -6.44
N VAL A 31 -0.96 -2.06 -5.95
CA VAL A 31 -0.97 -0.63 -6.33
C VAL A 31 -0.66 0.20 -5.09
N ILE A 32 0.36 1.05 -5.17
CA ILE A 32 0.81 1.92 -4.08
C ILE A 32 0.64 3.37 -4.51
N GLY A 33 -0.17 4.13 -3.76
CA GLY A 33 -0.28 5.58 -3.91
C GLY A 33 0.53 6.30 -2.84
N ALA A 34 1.36 7.27 -3.24
CA ALA A 34 2.19 8.04 -2.31
C ALA A 34 2.32 9.53 -2.73
N SER A 35 2.68 10.38 -1.77
CA SER A 35 2.86 11.84 -1.98
C SER A 35 4.05 12.34 -1.16
N THR A 36 3.85 13.20 -0.16
CA THR A 36 4.93 13.74 0.67
C THR A 36 5.63 12.62 1.46
N GLY A 37 6.96 12.57 1.40
CA GLY A 37 7.76 11.48 2.00
C GLY A 37 7.73 10.16 1.23
N GLY A 38 6.92 10.07 0.18
CA GLY A 38 6.72 8.87 -0.63
C GLY A 38 8.00 8.27 -1.21
N PRO A 39 8.93 9.04 -1.80
CA PRO A 39 10.18 8.48 -2.33
C PRO A 39 10.99 7.67 -1.31
N VAL A 40 11.10 8.16 -0.07
CA VAL A 40 11.83 7.46 1.00
C VAL A 40 11.08 6.20 1.44
N ALA A 41 9.77 6.32 1.64
CA ALA A 41 8.92 5.20 2.04
C ALA A 41 8.88 4.09 0.97
N LEU A 42 8.81 4.46 -0.31
CA LEU A 42 8.84 3.52 -1.44
C LEU A 42 10.16 2.77 -1.47
N ARG A 43 11.29 3.48 -1.32
CA ARG A 43 12.60 2.82 -1.25
C ARG A 43 12.65 1.80 -0.11
N GLU A 44 12.28 2.21 1.10
CA GLU A 44 12.32 1.32 2.26
C GLU A 44 11.40 0.11 2.09
N LEU A 45 10.19 0.31 1.59
CA LEU A 45 9.25 -0.78 1.34
C LEU A 45 9.78 -1.75 0.28
N LEU A 46 10.22 -1.24 -0.87
CA LEU A 46 10.60 -2.06 -2.02
C LEU A 46 11.95 -2.78 -1.80
N SER A 47 12.90 -2.17 -1.08
CA SER A 47 14.17 -2.83 -0.75
C SER A 47 14.01 -4.02 0.20
N ASN A 48 12.88 -4.12 0.90
CA ASN A 48 12.55 -5.27 1.75
C ASN A 48 11.75 -6.36 1.02
N LEU A 49 11.35 -6.14 -0.22
CA LEU A 49 10.69 -7.16 -1.03
C LEU A 49 11.72 -8.11 -1.64
N PRO A 50 11.40 -9.41 -1.76
CA PRO A 50 12.29 -10.36 -2.41
C PRO A 50 12.37 -10.09 -3.92
N ALA A 51 13.48 -10.50 -4.55
CA ALA A 51 13.70 -10.30 -5.99
C ALA A 51 12.64 -11.00 -6.87
N ASP A 52 12.09 -12.11 -6.37
CA ASP A 52 11.07 -12.95 -7.00
C ASP A 52 9.66 -12.66 -6.46
N PHE A 53 9.41 -11.43 -6.01
CA PHE A 53 8.10 -11.03 -5.48
C PHE A 53 6.97 -11.44 -6.46
N PRO A 54 5.97 -12.22 -6.02
CA PRO A 54 5.07 -12.97 -6.91
C PRO A 54 3.98 -12.12 -7.59
N ALA A 55 4.05 -10.80 -7.45
CA ALA A 55 3.05 -9.85 -7.93
C ALA A 55 3.70 -8.65 -8.63
N ALA A 56 3.00 -8.08 -9.61
CA ALA A 56 3.42 -6.82 -10.23
C ALA A 56 3.15 -5.66 -9.26
N VAL A 57 4.07 -4.69 -9.19
CA VAL A 57 3.92 -3.50 -8.35
C VAL A 57 3.75 -2.26 -9.23
N ILE A 58 2.65 -1.53 -9.03
CA ILE A 58 2.35 -0.27 -9.71
C ILE A 58 2.42 0.84 -8.68
N ILE A 59 3.21 1.87 -8.97
CA ILE A 59 3.43 3.00 -8.05
C ILE A 59 2.87 4.26 -8.68
N VAL A 60 2.04 4.98 -7.93
CA VAL A 60 1.54 6.30 -8.27
C VAL A 60 2.08 7.27 -7.22
N GLN A 61 3.12 8.00 -7.61
CA GLN A 61 3.73 9.03 -6.77
C GLN A 61 3.29 10.42 -7.26
N HIS A 62 2.67 11.21 -6.39
CA HIS A 62 2.35 12.60 -6.69
C HIS A 62 3.64 13.44 -6.71
N MET A 63 4.09 13.78 -7.92
CA MET A 63 5.29 14.60 -8.18
C MET A 63 5.26 15.15 -9.61
N PRO A 64 6.03 16.22 -9.91
CA PRO A 64 6.15 16.71 -11.29
C PRO A 64 6.80 15.68 -12.21
N ALA A 65 6.42 15.68 -13.50
CA ALA A 65 6.86 14.68 -14.48
C ALA A 65 8.39 14.51 -14.57
N ASN A 66 9.16 15.61 -14.55
CA ASN A 66 10.62 15.53 -14.65
C ASN A 66 11.29 14.82 -13.47
N PHE A 67 10.57 14.61 -12.37
CA PHE A 67 11.11 13.96 -11.18
C PHE A 67 10.78 12.46 -11.15
N THR A 68 9.76 12.00 -11.90
CA THR A 68 9.36 10.57 -11.89
C THR A 68 10.45 9.68 -12.49
N GLU A 69 11.13 10.14 -13.55
CA GLU A 69 12.27 9.42 -14.14
C GLU A 69 13.43 9.29 -13.15
N VAL A 70 13.74 10.37 -12.42
CA VAL A 70 14.79 10.36 -11.40
C VAL A 70 14.43 9.38 -10.27
N LEU A 71 13.17 9.36 -9.83
CA LEU A 71 12.69 8.41 -8.82
C LEU A 71 12.83 6.97 -9.32
N ALA A 72 12.37 6.66 -10.53
CA ALA A 72 12.49 5.31 -11.09
C ALA A 72 13.95 4.86 -11.18
N ALA A 73 14.84 5.73 -11.69
CA ALA A 73 16.27 5.44 -11.77
C ALA A 73 16.95 5.31 -10.40
N GLN A 74 16.44 5.94 -9.35
CA GLN A 74 16.92 5.74 -7.98
C GLN A 74 16.46 4.40 -7.41
N LEU A 75 15.17 4.06 -7.59
CA LEU A 75 14.60 2.80 -7.15
C LEU A 75 15.27 1.60 -7.85
N ASP A 76 15.44 1.65 -9.18
CA ASP A 76 16.08 0.59 -9.97
C ASP A 76 17.51 0.26 -9.50
N ARG A 77 18.22 1.23 -8.91
CA ARG A 77 19.57 1.04 -8.36
C ARG A 77 19.59 0.51 -6.93
N GLN A 78 18.46 0.55 -6.22
CA GLN A 78 18.38 0.34 -4.77
C GLN A 78 17.50 -0.85 -4.36
N VAL A 79 16.74 -1.41 -5.30
CA VAL A 79 15.83 -2.54 -5.06
C VAL A 79 16.28 -3.76 -5.86
N PRO A 80 15.95 -4.99 -5.42
CA PRO A 80 16.50 -6.21 -6.00
C PRO A 80 15.82 -6.68 -7.30
N PHE A 81 14.88 -5.89 -7.83
CA PHE A 81 14.14 -6.16 -9.06
C PHE A 81 14.12 -4.94 -9.97
N LYS A 82 13.81 -5.18 -11.24
CA LYS A 82 13.76 -4.13 -12.25
C LYS A 82 12.63 -3.15 -11.94
N VAL A 83 12.94 -1.85 -11.99
CA VAL A 83 11.97 -0.75 -11.94
C VAL A 83 11.96 -0.01 -13.27
#